data_AF-A0A238U8I7-F1
#
_entry.id   AF-A0A238U8I7-F1
#
_cell.length_a   1.000
_cell.length_b   1.000
_cell.length_c   1.000
_cell.angle_alpha   90.00
_cell.angle_beta   90.00
_cell.angle_gamma   90.00
#
_symmetry.space_group_name_H-M   'P 1'
#
loop_
_entity.id
_entity.type
_entity.pdbx_description
1 polymer ?
#
loop_
_entity_poly.entity_id
_entity_poly.type
_entity_poly.pdbx_seq_one_letter_code
_entity_poly.pdbx_strand_id
1 'polypeptide(L)'
;MNEQTSTKLSKEIIETLSANDIVYAELAEDGAMGNAGGVTIYSFKDNKLNRFETSLFDNENFYSDAQKLLLEHQDQLEIENFKVDEVLFDYHYGGMGNHVFVSKRIKLKKEEGFFTFEVDNENYKIYPTVQGVFNSVAYSIENQSIR
;
A
#
# COMPACT_ATOMS: atom_id res chain seq x y z
N MET A 1 9.90 0.94 21.51
CA MET A 1 9.76 1.55 20.18
C MET A 1 10.27 0.52 19.18
N ASN A 2 9.40 -0.16 18.43
CA ASN A 2 9.86 -0.97 17.30
C ASN A 2 9.94 -0.03 16.11
N GLU A 3 11.11 0.56 15.88
CA GLU A 3 11.39 1.25 14.62
C GLU A 3 11.28 0.19 13.51
N GLN A 4 10.22 0.27 12.71
CA GLN A 4 10.16 -0.48 11.47
C GLN A 4 11.15 0.15 10.50
N THR A 5 12.29 -0.50 10.31
CA THR A 5 13.25 -0.10 9.28
C THR A 5 12.66 -0.40 7.91
N SER A 6 12.60 0.58 7.01
CA SER A 6 12.32 0.30 5.60
C SER A 6 13.48 -0.43 4.95
N THR A 7 13.13 -1.31 4.03
CA THR A 7 14.06 -1.93 3.09
C THR A 7 13.76 -1.38 1.70
N LYS A 8 14.77 -0.93 0.96
CA LYS A 8 14.57 -0.55 -0.44
C LYS A 8 14.13 -1.77 -1.26
N LEU A 9 13.15 -1.59 -2.16
CA LEU A 9 12.81 -2.64 -3.11
C LEU A 9 14.04 -3.02 -3.92
N SER A 10 14.19 -4.31 -4.13
CA SER A 10 15.23 -4.92 -4.95
C SER A 10 14.58 -5.89 -5.91
N LYS A 11 15.35 -6.36 -6.90
CA LYS A 11 14.91 -7.37 -7.85
C LYS A 11 14.41 -8.64 -7.15
N GLU A 12 15.17 -9.13 -6.17
CA GLU A 12 14.80 -10.32 -5.40
C GLU A 12 13.51 -10.13 -4.62
N ILE A 13 13.29 -8.94 -4.05
CA ILE A 13 12.07 -8.63 -3.31
C ILE A 13 10.87 -8.57 -4.25
N ILE A 14 10.95 -7.81 -5.36
CA ILE A 14 9.81 -7.64 -6.26
C ILE A 14 9.42 -8.95 -6.95
N GLU A 15 10.39 -9.82 -7.29
CA GLU A 15 10.14 -11.14 -7.89
C GLU A 15 9.51 -12.14 -6.91
N THR A 16 9.65 -11.92 -5.60
CA THR A 16 9.12 -12.81 -4.55
C THR A 16 7.91 -12.24 -3.81
N LEU A 17 7.61 -10.97 -4.02
CA LEU A 17 6.48 -10.28 -3.42
C LEU A 17 5.18 -10.78 -4.05
N SER A 18 4.31 -11.35 -3.22
CA SER A 18 2.98 -11.77 -3.61
C SER A 18 1.96 -10.69 -3.24
N ALA A 19 1.03 -10.37 -4.13
CA ALA A 19 -0.08 -9.47 -3.81
C ALA A 19 -0.92 -9.98 -2.62
N ASN A 20 -0.98 -11.30 -2.43
CA ASN A 20 -1.64 -11.94 -1.29
C ASN A 20 -0.99 -11.62 0.06
N ASP A 21 0.32 -11.35 0.05
CA ASP A 21 1.10 -11.05 1.25
C ASP A 21 1.08 -9.54 1.55
N ILE A 22 0.59 -8.69 0.63
CA ILE A 22 0.49 -7.25 0.85
C ILE A 22 -0.71 -6.97 1.73
N VAL A 23 -0.50 -6.20 2.81
CA VAL A 23 -1.55 -5.77 3.74
C VAL A 23 -1.94 -4.31 3.54
N TYR A 24 -0.98 -3.48 3.12
CA TYR A 24 -1.19 -2.06 2.87
C TYR A 24 -0.12 -1.54 1.91
N ALA A 25 -0.49 -0.66 0.98
CA ALA A 25 0.48 0.01 0.11
C ALA A 25 0.05 1.45 -0.20
N GLU A 26 1.05 2.30 -0.44
CA GLU A 26 0.88 3.67 -0.92
C GLU A 26 1.64 3.83 -2.23
N LEU A 27 0.99 4.44 -3.21
CA LEU A 27 1.54 4.81 -4.50
C LEU A 27 1.32 6.31 -4.69
N ALA A 28 2.40 7.07 -4.76
CA ALA A 28 2.39 8.46 -5.19
C ALA A 28 2.73 8.52 -6.68
N GLU A 29 1.88 9.19 -7.46
CA GLU A 29 2.15 9.50 -8.86
C GLU A 29 3.34 10.47 -9.00
N ASP A 30 4.04 10.41 -10.13
CA ASP A 30 5.07 11.40 -10.46
C ASP A 30 4.44 12.81 -10.62
N GLY A 31 5.16 13.83 -10.15
CA GLY A 31 4.71 15.21 -10.20
C GLY A 31 3.62 15.58 -9.18
N ALA A 32 3.12 14.61 -8.40
CA ALA A 32 2.19 14.84 -7.30
C ALA A 32 2.81 15.79 -6.25
N MET A 33 2.42 17.08 -6.30
CA MET A 33 3.00 18.15 -5.48
C MET A 33 4.52 18.30 -5.60
N GLY A 34 5.09 17.95 -6.76
CA GLY A 34 6.56 17.94 -6.96
C GLY A 34 7.27 16.77 -6.27
N ASN A 35 6.53 15.76 -5.82
CA ASN A 35 7.09 14.50 -5.37
C ASN A 35 7.57 13.68 -6.56
N ALA A 36 8.62 12.91 -6.31
CA ALA A 36 9.37 12.10 -7.24
C ALA A 36 8.62 10.84 -7.74
N GLY A 37 7.35 10.64 -7.36
CA GLY A 37 6.69 9.34 -7.49
C GLY A 37 7.30 8.30 -6.55
N GLY A 38 6.49 7.72 -5.67
CA GLY A 38 6.96 6.82 -4.61
C GLY A 38 6.03 5.64 -4.41
N VAL A 39 6.58 4.49 -4.02
CA VAL A 39 5.80 3.33 -3.60
C VAL A 39 6.30 2.88 -2.23
N THR A 40 5.37 2.72 -1.29
CA THR A 40 5.62 2.07 0.00
C THR A 40 4.70 0.86 0.11
N ILE A 41 5.25 -0.32 0.39
CA ILE A 41 4.49 -1.57 0.53
C ILE A 41 4.75 -2.17 1.90
N TYR A 42 3.66 -2.49 2.60
CA TYR A 42 3.66 -3.31 3.79
C TYR A 42 3.22 -4.72 3.43
N SER A 43 4.09 -5.69 3.63
CA SER A 43 3.82 -7.10 3.39
C SER A 43 3.96 -7.91 4.67
N PHE A 44 2.97 -8.76 4.95
CA PHE A 44 2.94 -9.66 6.09
C PHE A 44 3.19 -11.09 5.65
N LYS A 45 4.34 -11.65 6.04
CA LYS A 45 4.75 -13.00 5.69
C LYS A 45 5.57 -13.61 6.82
N ASP A 46 5.40 -14.91 7.07
CA ASP A 46 6.13 -15.65 8.11
C ASP A 46 6.06 -14.97 9.50
N ASN A 47 4.87 -14.46 9.86
CA ASN A 47 4.59 -13.70 11.08
C ASN A 47 5.47 -12.45 11.25
N LYS A 48 5.88 -11.84 10.13
CA LYS A 48 6.66 -10.60 10.11
C LYS A 48 6.03 -9.60 9.16
N LEU A 49 5.88 -8.38 9.66
CA LEU A 49 5.50 -7.23 8.85
C LEU A 49 6.77 -6.54 8.32
N ASN A 50 6.92 -6.56 7.00
CA ASN A 50 8.02 -5.95 6.29
C ASN A 50 7.55 -4.68 5.58
N ARG A 51 8.36 -3.63 5.64
CA ARG A 51 8.13 -2.36 4.93
C ARG A 51 9.14 -2.23 3.80
N PHE A 52 8.65 -2.17 2.58
CA PHE A 52 9.43 -1.96 1.37
C PHE A 52 9.15 -0.58 0.78
N GLU A 53 10.15 0.06 0.19
CA GLU A 53 9.98 1.34 -0.48
C GLU A 53 10.83 1.47 -1.76
N THR A 54 10.31 2.20 -2.74
CA THR A 54 11.06 2.64 -3.92
C THR A 54 10.51 3.97 -4.41
N SER A 55 11.23 4.62 -5.31
CA SER A 55 10.76 5.80 -6.03
C SER A 55 11.10 5.68 -7.50
N LEU A 56 10.45 6.49 -8.34
CA LEU A 56 10.78 6.58 -9.77
C LEU A 56 12.27 6.92 -9.97
N PHE A 57 12.83 7.72 -9.06
CA PHE A 57 14.22 8.20 -9.11
C PHE A 57 15.22 7.18 -8.56
N ASP A 58 14.82 6.33 -7.62
CA ASP A 58 15.67 5.23 -7.13
C ASP A 58 15.79 4.13 -8.18
N ASN A 59 14.66 3.68 -8.72
CA ASN A 59 14.60 2.66 -9.75
C ASN A 59 13.23 2.65 -10.43
N GLU A 60 13.16 3.22 -11.63
CA GLU A 60 11.95 3.29 -12.47
C GLU A 60 11.32 1.92 -12.74
N ASN A 61 12.12 0.87 -12.95
CA ASN A 61 11.59 -0.47 -13.21
C ASN A 61 10.90 -1.03 -11.96
N PHE A 62 11.51 -0.93 -10.78
CA PHE A 62 10.88 -1.41 -9.55
C PHE A 62 9.64 -0.59 -9.17
N TYR A 63 9.66 0.72 -9.45
CA TYR A 63 8.47 1.56 -9.30
C TYR A 63 7.32 1.07 -10.19
N SER A 64 7.60 0.84 -11.48
CA SER A 64 6.63 0.36 -12.47
C SER A 64 6.10 -1.04 -12.14
N ASP A 65 6.98 -1.97 -11.76
CA ASP A 65 6.60 -3.33 -11.37
C ASP A 65 5.72 -3.35 -10.13
N ALA A 66 6.05 -2.53 -9.13
CA ALA A 66 5.26 -2.40 -7.91
C ALA A 66 3.89 -1.74 -8.18
N GLN A 67 3.85 -0.71 -9.02
CA GLN A 67 2.61 -0.08 -9.46
C GLN A 67 1.72 -1.11 -10.18
N LYS A 68 2.29 -1.88 -11.11
CA LYS A 68 1.57 -2.92 -11.85
C LYS A 68 0.99 -3.97 -10.92
N LEU A 69 1.77 -4.48 -9.96
CA LEU A 69 1.31 -5.46 -8.97
C LEU A 69 0.08 -4.99 -8.19
N LEU A 70 0.03 -3.72 -7.81
CA LEU A 70 -1.08 -3.14 -7.05
C LEU A 70 -2.32 -2.92 -7.94
N LEU A 71 -2.14 -2.37 -9.13
CA LEU A 71 -3.24 -2.02 -10.04
C LEU A 71 -3.91 -3.26 -10.66
N GLU A 72 -3.17 -4.34 -10.92
CA GLU A 72 -3.74 -5.59 -11.47
C GLU A 72 -4.72 -6.29 -10.52
N HIS A 73 -4.68 -5.97 -9.23
CA HIS A 73 -5.49 -6.60 -8.18
C HIS A 73 -6.48 -5.64 -7.51
N GLN A 74 -6.68 -4.44 -8.08
CA GLN A 74 -7.72 -3.51 -7.59
C GLN A 74 -9.06 -3.76 -8.28
N ASP A 75 -10.15 -3.45 -7.57
CA ASP A 75 -11.48 -3.38 -8.17
C ASP A 75 -11.54 -2.15 -9.09
N GLN A 76 -11.96 -2.32 -10.34
CA GLN A 76 -12.25 -1.25 -11.32
C GLN A 76 -11.09 -0.64 -12.14
N LEU A 77 -10.23 -1.45 -12.74
CA LEU A 77 -9.55 -1.04 -13.97
C LEU A 77 -9.89 -2.01 -15.10
N GLU A 78 -10.97 -1.72 -15.84
CA GLU A 78 -11.08 -2.13 -17.25
C GLU A 78 -10.08 -1.29 -18.05
N ILE A 79 -8.79 -1.50 -17.84
CA ILE A 79 -7.80 -1.13 -18.85
C ILE A 79 -8.02 -2.13 -19.97
N GLU A 80 -8.44 -1.65 -21.14
CA GLU A 80 -8.54 -2.47 -22.35
C GLU A 80 -7.26 -3.34 -22.45
N ASN A 81 -7.41 -4.66 -22.24
CA ASN A 81 -6.39 -5.72 -22.23
C ASN A 81 -5.85 -6.24 -20.87
N PHE A 82 -6.31 -5.77 -19.71
CA PHE A 82 -6.00 -6.42 -18.42
C PHE A 82 -7.21 -7.13 -17.83
N LYS A 83 -7.08 -8.44 -17.64
CA LYS A 83 -8.06 -9.25 -16.92
C LYS A 83 -7.66 -9.26 -15.45
N VAL A 84 -8.49 -8.71 -14.58
CA VAL A 84 -8.28 -8.78 -13.13
C VAL A 84 -8.45 -10.24 -12.71
N ASP A 85 -7.38 -10.86 -12.19
CA ASP A 85 -7.39 -12.27 -11.78
C ASP A 85 -8.12 -12.47 -10.44
N GLU A 86 -7.86 -11.58 -9.46
CA GLU A 86 -8.53 -11.55 -8.16
C GLU A 86 -8.50 -10.11 -7.60
N VAL A 87 -9.63 -9.63 -7.09
CA VAL A 87 -9.70 -8.32 -6.41
C VAL A 87 -9.24 -8.50 -4.97
N LEU A 88 -8.00 -8.08 -4.67
CA LEU A 88 -7.36 -8.26 -3.37
C LEU A 88 -7.38 -7.00 -2.49
N PHE A 89 -7.55 -5.82 -3.11
CA PHE A 89 -7.40 -4.55 -2.43
C PHE A 89 -8.67 -3.71 -2.47
N ASP A 90 -8.98 -3.06 -1.35
CA ASP A 90 -9.81 -1.87 -1.31
C ASP A 90 -8.95 -0.65 -1.65
N TYR A 91 -9.48 0.20 -2.52
CA TYR A 91 -8.82 1.42 -2.95
C TYR A 91 -9.29 2.62 -2.12
N HIS A 92 -8.33 3.42 -1.66
CA HIS A 92 -8.56 4.68 -0.96
C HIS A 92 -7.74 5.79 -1.61
N TYR A 93 -8.38 6.92 -1.89
CA TYR A 93 -7.64 8.11 -2.32
C TYR A 93 -6.90 8.71 -1.12
N GLY A 94 -5.56 8.76 -1.19
CA GLY A 94 -4.68 9.29 -0.16
C GLY A 94 -4.51 10.81 -0.21
N GLY A 95 -5.13 11.49 -1.18
CA GLY A 95 -5.00 12.93 -1.37
C GLY A 95 -3.74 13.31 -2.17
N MET A 96 -3.83 14.42 -2.91
CA MET A 96 -2.72 15.01 -3.66
C MET A 96 -1.95 14.00 -4.54
N GLY A 97 -2.65 13.15 -5.30
CA GLY A 97 -2.02 12.15 -6.18
C GLY A 97 -1.45 10.91 -5.46
N ASN A 98 -1.82 10.70 -4.19
CA ASN A 98 -1.54 9.45 -3.47
C ASN A 98 -2.72 8.48 -3.60
N HIS A 99 -2.39 7.22 -3.85
CA HIS A 99 -3.29 6.10 -3.99
C HIS A 99 -2.93 5.08 -2.92
N VAL A 100 -3.92 4.61 -2.16
CA VAL A 100 -3.70 3.66 -1.07
C VAL A 100 -4.50 2.40 -1.30
N PHE A 101 -3.83 1.27 -1.15
CA PHE A 101 -4.36 -0.07 -1.34
C PHE A 101 -4.36 -0.77 0.01
N VAL A 102 -5.52 -1.21 0.47
CA VAL A 102 -5.69 -1.93 1.74
C VAL A 102 -6.15 -3.34 1.43
N SER A 103 -5.48 -4.36 1.96
CA SER A 103 -5.90 -5.74 1.72
C SER A 103 -7.26 -6.02 2.33
N LYS A 104 -8.17 -6.60 1.52
CA LYS A 104 -9.51 -7.02 1.97
C LYS A 104 -9.49 -8.13 3.02
N ARG A 105 -8.32 -8.74 3.25
CA ARG A 105 -8.11 -9.85 4.19
C ARG A 105 -7.82 -9.36 5.61
N ILE A 106 -7.52 -8.08 5.78
CA ILE A 106 -7.28 -7.48 7.08
C ILE A 106 -8.34 -6.43 7.38
N LYS A 107 -8.50 -6.12 8.67
CA LYS A 107 -9.27 -4.98 9.12
C LYS A 107 -8.34 -3.98 9.76
N LEU A 108 -8.18 -2.83 9.12
CA LEU A 108 -7.44 -1.71 9.71
C LEU A 108 -8.25 -1.09 10.84
N LYS A 109 -7.57 -0.82 11.95
CA LYS A 109 -8.04 0.01 13.07
C LYS A 109 -7.20 1.28 13.07
N LYS A 110 -7.87 2.42 13.12
CA LYS A 110 -7.23 3.73 13.25
C LYS A 110 -6.75 3.94 14.68
N GLU A 111 -5.50 4.34 14.82
CA GLU A 111 -4.89 4.81 16.06
C GLU A 111 -4.36 6.24 15.86
N GLU A 112 -3.80 6.84 16.91
CA GLU A 112 -3.23 8.20 16.82
C GLU A 112 -1.99 8.23 15.91
N GLY A 113 -2.17 8.64 14.65
CA GLY A 113 -1.10 8.86 13.67
C GLY A 113 -0.62 7.60 12.93
N PHE A 114 -1.26 6.44 13.12
CA PHE A 114 -0.93 5.19 12.44
C PHE A 114 -2.15 4.26 12.38
N PHE A 115 -2.05 3.21 11.56
CA PHE A 115 -3.04 2.13 11.52
C PHE A 115 -2.51 0.89 12.23
N THR A 116 -3.41 0.07 12.74
CA THR A 116 -3.11 -1.28 13.21
C THR A 116 -3.97 -2.33 12.53
N PHE A 117 -3.45 -3.55 12.44
CA PHE A 117 -4.25 -4.73 12.14
C PHE A 117 -3.80 -5.86 13.06
N GLU A 118 -4.68 -6.85 13.22
CA GLU A 118 -4.50 -7.94 14.19
C GLU A 118 -4.35 -9.28 13.45
N VAL A 119 -3.33 -10.06 13.81
CA VAL A 119 -3.12 -11.44 13.36
C VAL A 119 -2.74 -12.26 14.59
N ASP A 120 -3.42 -13.38 14.83
CA ASP A 120 -3.14 -14.29 15.96
C ASP A 120 -3.07 -13.60 17.34
N ASN A 121 -3.92 -12.58 17.58
CA ASN A 121 -3.96 -11.70 18.76
C ASN A 121 -2.75 -10.76 18.92
N GLU A 122 -1.90 -10.65 17.91
CA GLU A 122 -0.82 -9.66 17.87
C GLU A 122 -1.20 -8.47 16.98
N ASN A 123 -0.91 -7.25 17.45
CA ASN A 123 -1.20 -6.02 16.72
C ASN A 123 0.05 -5.54 15.99
N TYR A 124 -0.10 -5.34 14.68
CA TYR A 124 0.94 -4.86 13.79
C TYR A 124 0.64 -3.42 13.38
N LYS A 125 1.67 -2.57 13.34
CA LYS A 125 1.54 -1.14 13.04
C LYS A 125 1.91 -0.85 11.58
N ILE A 126 1.13 0.02 10.95
CA ILE A 126 1.39 0.59 9.63
C ILE A 126 1.48 2.10 9.80
N TYR A 127 2.59 2.68 9.35
CA TYR A 127 2.84 4.11 9.42
C TYR A 127 2.71 4.71 8.02
N PRO A 128 1.66 5.48 7.73
CA PRO A 128 1.53 6.14 6.45
C PRO A 128 2.69 7.10 6.17
N THR A 129 3.05 7.27 4.90
CA THR A 129 4.26 8.04 4.54
C THR A 129 4.17 9.50 4.97
N VAL A 130 2.97 10.08 4.92
CA VAL A 130 2.69 11.45 5.37
C VAL A 130 1.34 11.54 6.08
N GLN A 131 1.22 12.52 6.99
CA GLN A 131 -0.01 12.75 7.77
C GLN A 131 -1.26 12.97 6.89
N GLY A 132 -1.09 13.61 5.73
CA GLY A 132 -2.19 13.84 4.78
C GLY A 132 -2.79 12.54 4.25
N VAL A 133 -1.93 11.54 3.96
CA VAL A 133 -2.36 10.21 3.53
C VAL A 133 -3.11 9.51 4.66
N PHE A 134 -2.54 9.49 5.88
CA PHE A 134 -3.22 8.94 7.04
C PHE A 134 -4.61 9.52 7.23
N ASN A 135 -4.74 10.86 7.22
CA ASN A 135 -6.02 11.53 7.44
C ASN A 135 -7.05 11.17 6.35
N SER A 136 -6.63 11.11 5.08
CA SER A 136 -7.51 10.80 3.95
C SER A 136 -8.01 9.36 4.00
N VAL A 137 -7.11 8.40 4.28
CA VAL A 137 -7.44 6.98 4.39
C VAL A 137 -8.32 6.73 5.61
N ALA A 138 -7.98 7.32 6.77
CA ALA A 138 -8.77 7.19 7.98
C ALA A 138 -10.20 7.70 7.78
N TYR A 139 -10.36 8.86 7.14
CA TYR A 139 -11.66 9.40 6.78
C TYR A 139 -12.40 8.45 5.82
N SER A 140 -11.73 7.92 4.81
CA SER A 140 -12.33 6.99 3.85
C SER A 140 -12.84 5.71 4.51
N ILE A 141 -12.06 5.09 5.40
CA ILE A 141 -12.45 3.87 6.13
C ILE A 141 -13.64 4.14 7.06
N GLU A 142 -13.66 5.28 7.77
CA GLU A 142 -14.77 5.64 8.67
C GLU A 142 -16.07 5.94 7.92
N ASN A 143 -15.98 6.42 6.68
CA ASN A 143 -17.12 6.87 5.87
C ASN A 143 -17.48 5.91 4.72
N GLN A 144 -16.94 4.70 4.71
CA GLN A 144 -17.32 3.65 3.74
C GLN A 144 -18.77 3.12 3.94
N SER A 145 -19.51 3.62 4.94
CA SER A 145 -20.97 3.47 5.00
C SER A 145 -21.63 4.49 4.07
N ILE A 146 -21.87 4.08 2.82
CA ILE A 146 -22.91 4.48 1.84
C ILE A 146 -22.31 4.28 0.44
N ARG A 147 -22.37 3.05 -0.07
CA ARG A 147 -22.58 2.74 -1.49
C ARG A 147 -23.42 1.48 -1.58
#